data_AF-A0A7W1PU98-F1
#
_entry.id   AF-A0A7W1PU98-F1
#
_cell.length_a   1.000
_cell.length_b   1.000
_cell.length_c   1.000
_cell.angle_alpha   90.00
_cell.angle_beta   90.00
_cell.angle_gamma   90.00
#
_symmetry.space_group_name_H-M   'P 1'
#
loop_
_entity.id
_entity.type
_entity.pdbx_description
1 polymer ?
#
loop_
_entity_poly.entity_id
_entity_poly.type
_entity_poly.pdbx_seq_one_letter_code
_entity_poly.pdbx_strand_id
1 'polypeptide(L)'
;HKAVLNRLLKAYENPDIFYQVLRRNFEAKFGTANPFVFWYEDLINQLELIISKVSHLQILEIVKEICKNPKENSTGFPDLFVYNGLDFFFAEVKSENDHLSNKQLHWIHFMQKLAVPVKIIRPVVTF
;
A
#
# COMPACT_ATOMS: atom_id res chain seq x y z
N HIS A 1 13.01 11.00 -16.72
CA HIS A 1 11.96 10.35 -15.91
C HIS A 1 12.50 9.38 -14.84
N LYS A 2 13.20 8.28 -15.19
CA LYS A 2 13.71 7.29 -14.21
C LYS A 2 14.69 7.85 -13.17
N ALA A 3 15.58 8.76 -13.58
CA ALA A 3 16.56 9.39 -12.68
C ALA A 3 15.92 10.29 -11.60
N VAL A 4 14.83 10.99 -11.95
CA VAL A 4 14.08 11.83 -11.01
C VAL A 4 13.36 10.97 -9.98
N LEU A 5 12.70 9.89 -10.44
CA LEU A 5 12.05 8.92 -9.57
C LEU A 5 13.05 8.30 -8.57
N ASN A 6 14.19 7.82 -9.07
CA ASN A 6 15.22 7.22 -8.20
C ASN A 6 15.77 8.22 -7.17
N ARG A 7 15.95 9.49 -7.57
CA ARG A 7 16.41 10.54 -6.65
C ARG A 7 15.37 10.81 -5.55
N LEU A 8 14.09 10.92 -5.90
CA LEU A 8 13.01 11.13 -4.94
C LEU A 8 12.90 9.95 -3.97
N LEU A 9 12.90 8.72 -4.49
CA LEU A 9 12.83 7.52 -3.67
C LEU A 9 14.03 7.38 -2.73
N LYS A 10 15.23 7.79 -3.16
CA LYS A 10 16.42 7.77 -2.31
C LYS A 10 16.31 8.75 -1.14
N ALA A 11 15.77 9.96 -1.37
CA ALA A 11 15.57 10.92 -0.30
C ALA A 11 14.59 10.41 0.77
N TYR A 12 13.64 9.59 0.37
CA TYR A 12 12.64 9.00 1.26
C TYR A 12 13.14 7.82 2.09
N GLU A 13 14.38 7.34 1.89
CA GLU A 13 14.99 6.35 2.77
C GLU A 13 15.20 6.90 4.19
N ASN A 14 15.26 8.22 4.35
CA ASN A 14 15.20 8.88 5.65
C ASN A 14 13.72 8.96 6.11
N PRO A 15 13.37 8.39 7.28
CA PRO A 15 11.99 8.32 7.75
C PRO A 15 11.38 9.69 8.05
N ASP A 16 12.15 10.62 8.61
CA ASP A 16 11.66 11.98 8.92
C ASP A 16 11.35 12.75 7.62
N ILE A 17 12.23 12.65 6.63
CA ILE A 17 12.01 13.27 5.31
C ILE A 17 10.79 12.66 4.65
N PHE A 18 10.65 11.33 4.67
CA PHE A 18 9.49 10.64 4.11
C PHE A 18 8.18 11.14 4.74
N TYR A 19 8.12 11.20 6.07
CA TYR A 19 6.93 11.64 6.80
C TYR A 19 6.60 13.13 6.54
N GLN A 20 7.61 14.01 6.59
CA GLN A 20 7.42 15.44 6.31
C GLN A 20 6.92 15.67 4.87
N VAL A 21 7.48 14.95 3.90
CA VAL A 21 7.07 15.07 2.50
C VAL A 21 5.67 14.52 2.28
N LEU A 22 5.30 13.41 2.93
CA LEU A 22 3.95 12.87 2.90
C LEU A 22 2.93 13.90 3.39
N ARG A 23 3.13 14.43 4.61
CA ARG A 23 2.23 15.45 5.21
C ARG A 23 2.13 16.70 4.35
N ARG A 24 3.28 17.26 3.94
CA ARG A 24 3.32 18.44 3.08
C ARG A 24 2.58 18.23 1.77
N ASN A 25 2.76 17.07 1.14
CA ASN A 25 2.08 16.76 -0.12
C ASN A 25 0.58 16.56 0.08
N PHE A 26 0.17 15.92 1.18
CA PHE A 26 -1.24 15.80 1.53
C PHE A 26 -1.88 17.19 1.64
N GLU A 27 -1.35 18.07 2.48
CA GLU A 27 -1.86 19.43 2.69
C GLU A 27 -1.90 20.25 1.40
N ALA A 28 -0.82 20.20 0.60
CA ALA A 28 -0.70 21.00 -0.61
C ALA A 28 -1.53 20.46 -1.80
N LYS A 29 -1.96 19.19 -1.76
CA LYS A 29 -2.64 18.52 -2.89
C LYS A 29 -4.04 18.03 -2.57
N PHE A 30 -4.50 18.14 -1.32
CA PHE A 30 -5.84 17.73 -0.92
C PHE A 30 -6.91 18.29 -1.87
N GLY A 31 -7.79 17.40 -2.34
CA GLY A 31 -8.86 17.76 -3.29
C GLY A 31 -8.42 17.94 -4.75
N THR A 32 -7.12 17.85 -5.07
CA THR A 32 -6.64 17.94 -6.47
C THR A 32 -6.83 16.61 -7.19
N ALA A 33 -7.43 16.63 -8.39
CA ALA A 33 -7.62 15.42 -9.19
C ALA A 33 -6.29 14.66 -9.42
N ASN A 34 -6.26 13.38 -9.05
CA ASN A 34 -5.10 12.50 -9.20
C ASN A 34 -5.58 11.06 -9.46
N PRO A 35 -5.09 10.36 -10.49
CA PRO A 35 -5.55 9.00 -10.81
C PRO A 35 -5.15 7.93 -9.78
N PHE A 36 -4.25 8.24 -8.85
CA PHE A 36 -3.76 7.31 -7.82
C PHE A 36 -4.23 7.65 -6.40
N VAL A 37 -4.86 8.80 -6.19
CA VAL A 37 -5.23 9.25 -4.84
C VAL A 37 -6.71 9.60 -4.81
N PHE A 38 -7.46 8.82 -4.03
CA PHE A 38 -8.86 9.08 -3.72
C PHE A 38 -8.91 9.92 -2.44
N TRP A 39 -9.15 11.23 -2.57
CA TRP A 39 -9.15 12.14 -1.42
C TRP A 39 -10.42 11.99 -0.56
N TYR A 40 -10.23 11.93 0.75
CA TYR A 40 -11.26 12.06 1.78
C TYR A 40 -10.63 12.59 3.07
N GLU A 41 -11.44 13.17 3.96
CA GLU A 41 -10.96 13.91 5.13
C GLU A 41 -10.04 13.08 6.04
N ASP A 42 -10.42 11.81 6.29
CA ASP A 42 -9.70 10.92 7.20
C ASP A 42 -8.49 10.22 6.57
N LEU A 43 -8.19 10.48 5.29
CA LEU A 43 -7.11 9.79 4.57
C LEU A 43 -5.76 9.98 5.26
N ILE A 44 -5.47 11.18 5.79
CA ILE A 44 -4.19 11.43 6.47
C ILE A 44 -4.02 10.56 7.71
N ASN A 45 -5.05 10.42 8.54
CA ASN A 45 -4.99 9.61 9.75
C ASN A 45 -4.77 8.13 9.40
N GLN A 46 -5.39 7.65 8.32
CA GLN A 46 -5.20 6.28 7.84
C GLN A 46 -3.81 6.05 7.26
N LEU A 47 -3.25 7.03 6.54
CA LEU A 47 -1.87 6.97 6.07
C LEU A 47 -0.88 6.93 7.24
N GLU A 48 -1.08 7.76 8.26
CA GLU A 48 -0.25 7.77 9.47
C GLU A 48 -0.32 6.44 10.24
N LEU A 49 -1.51 5.87 10.36
CA LEU A 49 -1.71 4.54 10.91
C LEU A 49 -0.91 3.49 10.12
N ILE A 50 -1.00 3.47 8.79
CA ILE A 50 -0.27 2.51 7.96
C ILE A 50 1.24 2.69 8.13
N ILE A 51 1.74 3.92 8.15
CA ILE A 51 3.19 4.21 8.30
C ILE A 51 3.68 3.86 9.71
N SER A 52 2.82 3.87 10.72
CA SER A 52 3.16 3.38 12.07
C SER A 52 3.33 1.86 12.14
N LYS A 53 2.86 1.11 11.14
CA LYS A 53 2.83 -0.36 11.10
C LYS A 53 3.74 -0.93 10.03
N VAL A 54 3.72 -0.36 8.83
CA VAL A 54 4.52 -0.74 7.68
C VAL A 54 5.70 0.20 7.61
N SER A 55 6.92 -0.35 7.64
CA SER A 55 8.12 0.50 7.58
C SER A 55 8.15 1.31 6.29
N HIS A 56 8.68 2.53 6.36
CA HIS A 56 8.82 3.40 5.19
C HIS A 56 9.61 2.72 4.06
N LEU A 57 10.61 1.89 4.40
CA LEU A 57 11.36 1.10 3.41
C LEU A 57 10.47 0.09 2.68
N GLN A 58 9.60 -0.64 3.38
CA GLN A 58 8.63 -1.55 2.74
C GLN A 58 7.65 -0.78 1.85
N ILE A 59 7.15 0.37 2.31
CA ILE A 59 6.28 1.24 1.51
C ILE A 59 7.00 1.68 0.24
N LEU A 60 8.28 2.08 0.33
CA LEU A 60 9.06 2.48 -0.83
C LEU A 60 9.24 1.35 -1.83
N GLU A 61 9.48 0.11 -1.38
CA GLU A 61 9.56 -1.05 -2.28
C GLU A 61 8.21 -1.34 -2.96
N ILE A 62 7.09 -1.19 -2.25
CA ILE A 62 5.75 -1.29 -2.85
C ILE A 62 5.54 -0.20 -3.91
N VAL A 63 5.87 1.06 -3.61
CA VAL A 63 5.74 2.18 -4.57
C VAL A 63 6.66 1.97 -5.77
N LYS A 64 7.88 1.44 -5.56
CA LYS A 64 8.81 1.06 -6.63
C LYS A 64 8.20 -0.01 -7.53
N GLU A 65 7.55 -1.03 -6.97
CA GLU A 65 6.87 -2.07 -7.74
C GLU A 65 5.73 -1.49 -8.59
N ILE A 66 4.89 -0.62 -8.02
CA ILE A 66 3.84 0.09 -8.78
C ILE A 66 4.47 0.89 -9.93
N CYS A 67 5.56 1.59 -9.66
CA CYS A 67 6.24 2.44 -10.64
C CYS A 67 6.92 1.67 -11.80
N LYS A 68 7.17 0.36 -11.67
CA LYS A 68 7.69 -0.47 -12.78
C LYS A 68 6.68 -0.59 -13.92
N ASN A 69 5.39 -0.69 -13.59
CA ASN A 69 4.30 -0.70 -14.57
C ASN A 69 3.02 -0.13 -13.93
N PRO A 70 2.85 1.21 -13.87
CA PRO A 70 1.75 1.83 -13.14
C PRO A 70 0.36 1.40 -13.59
N LYS A 71 0.19 1.00 -14.86
CA LYS A 71 -1.09 0.54 -15.40
C LYS A 71 -1.45 -0.85 -14.86
N GLU A 72 -0.49 -1.77 -14.85
CA GLU A 72 -0.76 -3.16 -14.44
C GLU A 72 -0.62 -3.34 -12.92
N ASN A 73 0.40 -2.74 -12.32
CA ASN A 73 0.76 -2.94 -10.91
C ASN A 73 -0.07 -2.09 -9.96
N SER A 74 -0.89 -1.15 -10.43
CA SER A 74 -1.88 -0.46 -9.59
C SER A 74 -3.13 -1.29 -9.28
N THR A 75 -3.20 -2.53 -9.78
CA THR A 75 -4.37 -3.41 -9.63
C THR A 75 -3.99 -4.73 -8.95
N GLY A 76 -4.94 -5.36 -8.24
CA GLY A 76 -4.74 -6.64 -7.55
C GLY A 76 -3.97 -6.55 -6.24
N PHE A 77 -3.81 -5.34 -5.68
CA PHE A 77 -3.33 -5.16 -4.31
C PHE A 77 -4.38 -5.70 -3.32
N PRO A 78 -4.00 -6.24 -2.15
CA PRO A 78 -4.95 -6.80 -1.20
C PRO A 78 -6.08 -5.84 -0.80
N ASP A 79 -7.28 -6.38 -0.62
CA ASP A 79 -8.52 -5.63 -0.41
C ASP A 79 -8.53 -4.79 0.89
N LEU A 80 -7.99 -5.35 1.98
CA LEU A 80 -8.09 -4.74 3.31
C LEU A 80 -6.73 -4.60 3.99
N PHE A 81 -6.61 -3.60 4.85
CA PHE A 81 -5.57 -3.51 5.87
C PHE A 81 -6.22 -3.74 7.24
N VAL A 82 -5.86 -4.86 7.89
CA VAL A 82 -6.42 -5.27 9.17
C VAL A 82 -5.35 -5.08 10.24
N TYR A 83 -5.71 -4.48 11.37
CA TYR A 83 -4.80 -4.24 12.47
C TYR A 83 -5.51 -4.35 13.82
N ASN A 84 -4.74 -4.68 14.84
CA ASN A 84 -5.12 -4.55 16.25
C ASN A 84 -3.87 -4.14 17.04
N GLY A 85 -4.01 -3.37 18.12
CA GLY A 85 -2.90 -3.05 19.03
C GLY A 85 -1.53 -2.91 18.35
N LEU A 86 -0.70 -3.96 18.44
CA LEU A 86 0.62 -4.05 17.79
C LEU A 86 0.61 -4.72 16.40
N ASP A 87 -0.26 -5.70 16.16
CA ASP A 87 -0.25 -6.53 14.95
C ASP A 87 -1.02 -5.94 13.77
N PHE A 88 -0.61 -6.32 12.56
CA PHE A 88 -1.34 -6.00 11.34
C PHE A 88 -1.14 -7.07 10.25
N PHE A 89 -2.02 -7.08 9.26
CA PHE A 89 -1.84 -7.77 8.00
C PHE A 89 -2.70 -7.16 6.90
N PHE A 90 -2.26 -7.28 5.66
CA PHE A 90 -3.11 -7.08 4.50
C PHE A 90 -3.97 -8.32 4.26
N ALA A 91 -5.25 -8.14 3.95
CA ALA A 91 -6.17 -9.25 3.70
C ALA A 91 -6.69 -9.20 2.27
N GLU A 92 -6.59 -10.33 1.58
CA GLU A 92 -7.25 -10.58 0.31
C GLU A 92 -8.48 -11.44 0.60
N VAL A 93 -9.68 -10.90 0.35
CA VAL A 93 -10.94 -11.58 0.68
C VAL A 93 -11.43 -12.35 -0.55
N LYS A 94 -11.82 -13.60 -0.35
CA LYS A 94 -12.35 -14.47 -1.41
C LYS A 94 -13.63 -15.14 -0.98
N SER A 95 -14.66 -15.08 -1.83
CA SER A 95 -15.83 -15.94 -1.65
C SER A 95 -15.43 -17.41 -1.87
N GLU A 96 -16.28 -18.35 -1.47
CA GLU A 96 -15.99 -19.79 -1.50
C GLU A 96 -15.50 -20.28 -2.87
N ASN A 97 -16.11 -19.77 -3.95
CA ASN A 97 -15.81 -20.17 -5.32
C ASN A 97 -14.83 -19.24 -6.05
N ASP A 98 -14.31 -18.20 -5.38
CA ASP A 98 -13.37 -17.27 -6.01
C ASP A 98 -11.93 -17.78 -5.99
N HIS A 99 -11.25 -17.59 -7.12
CA HIS A 99 -9.83 -17.82 -7.28
C HIS A 99 -9.02 -16.53 -7.20
N LEU A 100 -7.73 -16.66 -6.89
CA LEU A 100 -6.78 -15.55 -6.95
C LEU A 100 -6.40 -15.30 -8.40
N SER A 101 -6.50 -14.06 -8.85
CA SER A 101 -5.93 -13.65 -10.13
C SER A 101 -4.40 -13.67 -10.10
N ASN A 102 -3.76 -13.74 -11.26
CA ASN A 102 -2.30 -13.65 -11.37
C ASN A 102 -1.73 -12.37 -10.74
N LYS A 103 -2.48 -11.26 -10.78
CA LYS A 103 -2.07 -9.98 -10.18
C LYS A 103 -2.12 -10.02 -8.66
N GLN A 104 -3.17 -10.64 -8.09
CA GLN A 104 -3.27 -10.86 -6.64
C GLN A 104 -2.16 -11.79 -6.15
N LEU A 105 -1.90 -12.89 -6.87
CA LEU A 105 -0.79 -13.80 -6.56
C LEU A 105 0.57 -13.09 -6.59
N HIS A 106 0.79 -12.21 -7.57
CA HIS A 106 2.00 -11.39 -7.65
C HIS A 106 2.17 -10.52 -6.39
N TRP A 107 1.13 -9.77 -6.00
CA TRP A 107 1.19 -8.90 -4.82
C TRP A 107 1.38 -9.67 -3.51
N ILE A 108 0.67 -10.79 -3.34
CA ILE A 108 0.83 -11.65 -2.16
C ILE A 108 2.28 -12.13 -2.05
N HIS A 109 2.85 -12.67 -3.13
CA HIS A 109 4.24 -13.14 -3.14
C HIS A 109 5.24 -12.01 -2.92
N PHE A 110 4.99 -10.84 -3.51
CA PHE A 110 5.84 -9.67 -3.35
C PHE A 110 5.85 -9.17 -1.89
N MET A 111 4.69 -9.06 -1.25
CA MET A 111 4.58 -8.67 0.15
C MET A 111 5.25 -9.68 1.09
N GLN A 112 5.06 -10.98 0.85
CA GLN A 112 5.72 -12.04 1.62
C GLN A 112 7.26 -11.92 1.55
N LYS A 113 7.81 -11.63 0.37
CA LYS A 113 9.26 -11.39 0.19
C LYS A 113 9.75 -10.14 0.95
N LEU A 114 8.91 -9.14 1.09
CA LEU A 114 9.21 -7.92 1.86
C LEU A 114 8.96 -8.08 3.36
N ALA A 115 8.58 -9.29 3.83
CA ALA A 115 8.13 -9.52 5.20
C ALA A 115 6.96 -8.61 5.62
N VAL A 116 6.09 -8.26 4.68
CA VAL A 116 4.82 -7.57 4.93
C VAL A 116 3.73 -8.64 5.12
N PRO A 117 3.08 -8.73 6.30
CA PRO A 117 2.10 -9.77 6.55
C PRO A 117 0.89 -9.65 5.62
N VAL A 118 0.55 -10.75 4.95
CA VAL A 118 -0.62 -10.85 4.06
C VAL A 118 -1.35 -12.17 4.30
N LYS A 119 -2.69 -12.14 4.30
CA LYS A 119 -3.54 -13.31 4.51
C LYS A 119 -4.63 -13.39 3.46
N ILE A 120 -4.98 -14.61 3.06
CA ILE A 120 -6.17 -14.86 2.24
C ILE A 120 -7.29 -15.25 3.20
N ILE A 121 -8.40 -14.53 3.14
CA ILE A 121 -9.56 -14.73 4.03
C ILE A 121 -10.73 -15.27 3.22
N ARG A 122 -11.26 -16.42 3.64
CA ARG A 122 -12.48 -17.01 3.10
C ARG A 122 -13.55 -17.05 4.19
N PRO A 123 -14.47 -16.07 4.24
CA PRO A 123 -15.53 -16.09 5.23
C PRO A 123 -16.46 -17.27 4.95
N VAL A 124 -16.68 -18.10 5.98
CA VAL A 124 -17.68 -19.18 5.93
C VAL A 124 -18.97 -18.61 6.50
N VAL A 125 -20.01 -18.52 5.67
CA VAL A 125 -21.34 -18.17 6.17
C VAL A 125 -21.92 -19.41 6.82
N THR A 126 -22.10 -19.37 8.13
CA THR A 126 -22.79 -20.42 8.90
C THR A 126 -24.13 -19.86 9.36
N PHE A 127 -25.21 -20.60 9.10
CA PHE A 127 -26.58 -20.29 9.51
C PHE A 127 -26.97 -21.15 10.71
#